data_AF-A0A8H7N320-F1
#
_entry.id   AF-A0A8H7N320-F1
#
_cell.length_a   1.000
_cell.length_b   1.000
_cell.length_c   1.000
_cell.angle_alpha   90.00
_cell.angle_beta   90.00
_cell.angle_gamma   90.00
#
_symmetry.space_group_name_H-M   'P 1'
#
loop_
_entity.id
_entity.type
_entity.pdbx_description
1 polymer ?
#
loop_
_entity_poly.entity_id
_entity_poly.type
_entity_poly.pdbx_seq_one_letter_code
_entity_poly.pdbx_strand_id
1 'polypeptide(L)'
;MSIVVGSRSPSLKTFIKKMKQVAKGRGMLSLSVRDAIAGHSNEDVAELDDNFYFSSDRGVLGHTPSLEEVTEIHQAAAECQGYDHDEATWNSWVHSAVLRLALKEPGTSIFRQIVGYMP
;
A
#
# COMPACT_ATOMS: atom_id res chain seq x y z
N MET A 1 -3.56 -25.74 -39.70
CA MET A 1 -3.46 -24.27 -39.60
C MET A 1 -2.86 -23.97 -38.23
N SER A 2 -1.54 -23.79 -38.15
CA SER A 2 -0.84 -23.62 -36.87
C SER A 2 -0.91 -22.16 -36.44
N ILE A 3 -1.50 -21.90 -35.28
CA ILE A 3 -1.48 -20.57 -34.67
C ILE A 3 -0.04 -20.28 -34.27
N VAL A 4 0.59 -19.33 -34.96
CA VAL A 4 1.88 -18.78 -34.55
C VAL A 4 1.63 -18.02 -33.25
N VAL A 5 1.95 -18.63 -32.11
CA VAL A 5 2.03 -17.93 -30.83
C VAL A 5 3.25 -17.00 -30.94
N GLY A 6 3.03 -15.79 -31.45
CA GLY A 6 4.07 -14.79 -31.61
C GLY A 6 4.80 -14.57 -30.29
N SER A 7 6.12 -14.77 -30.29
CA SER A 7 6.93 -14.56 -29.09
C SER A 7 6.79 -13.12 -28.64
N ARG A 8 6.40 -12.90 -27.37
CA ARG A 8 6.26 -11.54 -26.79
C ARG A 8 7.52 -10.72 -27.05
N SER A 9 7.36 -9.46 -27.46
CA SER A 9 8.47 -8.53 -27.65
C SER A 9 9.30 -8.38 -26.36
N PRO A 10 10.60 -8.06 -26.45
CA PRO A 10 11.45 -7.82 -25.27
C PRO A 10 10.89 -6.72 -24.34
N SER A 11 10.29 -5.68 -24.91
CA SER A 11 9.65 -4.59 -24.17
C SER A 11 8.45 -5.08 -23.37
N LEU A 12 7.57 -5.90 -23.97
CA LEU A 12 6.41 -6.46 -23.29
C LEU A 12 6.80 -7.43 -22.17
N LYS A 13 7.83 -8.27 -22.39
CA LYS A 13 8.36 -9.16 -21.34
C LYS A 13 8.88 -8.37 -20.14
N THR A 14 9.61 -7.29 -20.40
CA THR A 14 10.15 -6.39 -19.37
C THR A 14 9.02 -5.69 -18.61
N PHE A 15 8.01 -5.19 -19.32
CA PHE A 15 6.86 -4.54 -18.71
C PHE A 15 6.08 -5.49 -17.79
N ILE A 16 5.75 -6.70 -18.26
CA ILE A 16 5.08 -7.73 -17.45
C ILE A 16 5.92 -8.08 -16.22
N LYS A 17 7.24 -8.21 -16.37
CA LYS A 17 8.14 -8.45 -15.23
C LYS A 17 8.02 -7.32 -14.22
N LYS A 18 8.05 -6.04 -14.64
CA LYS A 18 7.89 -4.89 -13.75
C LYS A 18 6.54 -4.89 -13.03
N MET A 19 5.43 -5.12 -13.74
CA MET A 19 4.11 -5.21 -13.11
C MET A 19 4.07 -6.29 -12.03
N LYS A 20 4.64 -7.48 -12.29
CA LYS A 20 4.73 -8.55 -11.30
C LYS A 20 5.55 -8.16 -10.07
N GLN A 21 6.61 -7.37 -10.23
CA GLN A 21 7.38 -6.90 -9.09
C GLN A 21 6.61 -5.87 -8.27
N VAL A 22 5.92 -4.93 -8.93
CA VAL A 22 5.06 -3.95 -8.24
C VAL A 22 3.91 -4.64 -7.51
N ALA A 23 3.25 -5.61 -8.12
CA ALA A 23 2.19 -6.40 -7.49
C ALA A 23 2.68 -7.21 -6.27
N LYS A 24 3.98 -7.47 -6.17
CA LYS A 24 4.62 -8.09 -5.01
C LYS A 24 5.07 -7.09 -3.94
N GLY A 25 4.85 -5.79 -4.13
CA GLY A 25 5.23 -4.77 -3.16
C GLY A 25 6.56 -4.06 -3.45
N ARG A 26 7.18 -4.27 -4.62
CA ARG A 26 8.48 -3.66 -4.91
C ARG A 26 8.43 -2.13 -4.81
N GLY A 27 9.26 -1.57 -3.92
CA GLY A 27 9.41 -0.12 -3.73
C GLY A 27 8.16 0.58 -3.19
N MET A 28 7.24 -0.13 -2.55
CA MET A 28 6.02 0.46 -1.97
C MET A 28 6.27 1.20 -0.65
N LEU A 29 7.39 0.94 0.03
CA LEU A 29 7.74 1.53 1.32
C LEU A 29 8.84 2.58 1.19
N SER A 30 8.74 3.64 1.99
CA SER A 30 9.80 4.64 2.12
C SER A 30 10.99 4.08 2.91
N LEU A 31 12.21 4.50 2.57
CA LEU A 31 13.39 4.16 3.37
C LEU A 31 13.29 4.64 4.82
N SER A 32 12.50 5.69 5.09
CA SER A 32 12.30 6.25 6.44
C SER A 32 11.64 5.29 7.43
N VAL A 33 10.90 4.27 6.97
CA VAL A 33 10.23 3.30 7.85
C VAL A 33 11.01 2.00 8.02
N ARG A 34 12.17 1.87 7.37
CA ARG A 34 12.94 0.62 7.35
C ARG A 34 13.37 0.17 8.74
N ASP A 35 13.96 1.06 9.52
CA ASP A 35 14.46 0.73 10.85
C ASP A 35 13.33 0.32 11.80
N ALA A 36 12.15 0.95 11.67
CA ALA A 36 10.96 0.60 12.43
C ALA A 36 10.42 -0.80 12.07
N ILE A 37 10.56 -1.22 10.81
CA ILE A 37 10.16 -2.54 10.34
C ILE A 37 11.16 -3.62 10.78
N ALA A 38 12.46 -3.37 10.60
CA ALA A 38 13.51 -4.33 10.94
C ALA A 38 13.54 -4.67 12.45
N GLY A 39 13.21 -3.70 13.32
CA GLY A 39 13.16 -3.89 14.76
C GLY A 39 11.80 -4.35 15.31
N HIS A 40 10.84 -4.68 14.44
CA HIS A 40 9.48 -4.97 14.88
C HIS A 40 9.35 -6.35 15.55
N SER A 41 8.49 -6.46 16.57
CA SER A 41 8.31 -7.71 17.33
C SER A 41 7.52 -8.79 16.59
N ASN A 42 6.73 -8.40 15.58
CA ASN A 42 6.04 -9.33 14.68
C ASN A 42 6.99 -9.81 13.58
N GLU A 43 7.24 -11.12 13.53
CA GLU A 43 8.14 -11.78 12.57
C GLU A 43 7.72 -11.54 11.12
N ASP A 44 6.42 -11.61 10.81
CA ASP A 44 5.90 -11.36 9.45
C ASP A 44 6.22 -9.94 8.96
N VAL A 45 6.28 -8.97 9.89
CA VAL A 45 6.66 -7.59 9.58
C VAL A 45 8.17 -7.46 9.45
N ALA A 46 8.93 -8.06 10.37
CA ALA A 46 10.39 -8.04 10.33
C ALA A 46 10.95 -8.69 9.05
N GLU A 47 10.28 -9.70 8.49
CA GLU A 47 10.64 -10.34 7.21
C GLU A 47 10.60 -9.36 6.02
N LEU A 48 9.93 -8.21 6.14
CA LEU A 48 9.89 -7.17 5.11
C LEU A 48 11.17 -6.30 5.05
N ASP A 49 12.18 -6.57 5.89
CA ASP A 49 13.51 -5.92 5.92
C ASP A 49 14.23 -5.86 4.55
N ASP A 50 13.86 -6.74 3.61
CA ASP A 50 14.45 -6.82 2.29
C ASP A 50 14.35 -5.48 1.54
N ASN A 51 15.48 -5.03 0.99
CA ASN A 51 15.58 -3.89 0.07
C ASN A 51 14.56 -3.93 -1.08
N PHE A 52 14.01 -5.10 -1.40
CA PHE A 52 12.94 -5.28 -2.37
C PHE A 52 11.75 -4.33 -2.16
N TYR A 53 11.29 -4.16 -0.92
CA TYR A 53 10.07 -3.39 -0.62
C TYR A 53 10.31 -1.88 -0.54
N PHE A 54 11.55 -1.45 -0.34
CA PHE A 54 11.88 -0.06 -0.06
C PHE A 54 12.32 0.72 -1.30
N SER A 55 12.01 2.02 -1.32
CA SER A 55 12.42 2.96 -2.36
C SER A 55 12.68 4.35 -1.79
N SER A 56 13.76 5.00 -2.22
CA SER A 56 14.03 6.42 -1.93
C SER A 56 12.98 7.34 -2.55
N ASP A 57 12.42 6.92 -3.68
CA ASP A 57 11.48 7.72 -4.47
C ASP A 57 10.04 7.55 -3.98
N ARG A 58 9.78 6.67 -3.01
CA ARG A 58 8.42 6.47 -2.50
C ARG A 58 7.88 7.72 -1.81
N GLY A 59 8.75 8.50 -1.16
CA GLY A 59 8.36 9.72 -0.43
C GLY A 59 7.74 10.80 -1.32
N VAL A 60 8.11 10.89 -2.61
CA VAL A 60 7.52 11.88 -3.54
C VAL A 60 6.10 11.51 -4.00
N LEU A 61 5.67 10.27 -3.79
CA LEU A 61 4.31 9.82 -4.14
C LEU A 61 3.28 10.11 -3.03
N GLY A 62 3.73 10.72 -1.93
CA GLY A 62 2.89 11.05 -0.79
C GLY A 62 3.25 10.24 0.46
N HIS A 63 2.47 10.46 1.51
CA HIS A 63 2.72 9.87 2.81
C HIS A 63 2.75 8.33 2.77
N THR A 64 3.61 7.74 3.61
CA THR A 64 3.59 6.31 3.92
C THR A 64 3.06 6.19 5.35
N PRO A 65 1.90 5.55 5.57
CA PRO A 65 1.32 5.44 6.90
C PRO A 65 2.27 4.68 7.83
N SER A 66 2.17 4.97 9.12
CA SER A 66 2.90 4.23 10.15
C SER A 66 2.37 2.80 10.28
N LEU A 67 3.20 1.92 10.84
CA LEU A 67 2.82 0.54 11.07
C LEU A 67 1.66 0.42 12.08
N GLU A 68 1.61 1.30 13.07
CA GLU A 68 0.53 1.37 14.05
C GLU A 68 -0.81 1.67 13.37
N GLU A 69 -0.87 2.72 12.55
CA GLU A 69 -2.07 3.09 11.78
C GLU A 69 -2.55 1.95 10.86
N VAL A 70 -1.62 1.23 10.22
CA VAL A 70 -1.96 0.06 9.39
C VAL A 70 -2.48 -1.11 10.23
N THR A 71 -1.88 -1.33 11.40
CA THR A 71 -2.26 -2.42 12.31
C THR A 71 -3.65 -2.21 12.89
N GLU A 72 -4.00 -0.98 13.30
CA GLU A 72 -5.33 -0.63 13.80
C GLU A 72 -6.41 -0.92 12.76
N ILE A 73 -6.19 -0.48 11.51
CA ILE A 73 -7.14 -0.74 10.41
C ILE A 73 -7.27 -2.24 10.13
N HIS A 74 -6.16 -2.97 10.17
CA HIS A 74 -6.17 -4.42 9.95
C HIS A 74 -6.94 -5.16 11.04
N GLN A 75 -6.79 -4.76 12.31
CA GLN A 75 -7.56 -5.30 13.43
C GLN A 75 -9.06 -4.99 13.29
N ALA A 76 -9.42 -3.75 12.95
CA ALA A 76 -10.80 -3.37 12.71
C ALA A 76 -11.44 -4.16 11.55
N ALA A 77 -10.68 -4.38 10.46
CA ALA A 77 -11.14 -5.20 9.34
C ALA A 77 -11.33 -6.67 9.73
N ALA A 78 -10.42 -7.24 10.55
CA ALA A 78 -10.55 -8.59 11.06
C ALA A 78 -11.80 -8.75 11.96
N GLU A 79 -12.11 -7.76 12.78
CA GLU A 79 -13.35 -7.73 13.59
C GLU A 79 -14.60 -7.65 12.71
N CYS A 80 -14.63 -6.70 11.76
CA CYS A 80 -15.75 -6.56 10.84
C CYS A 80 -16.03 -7.83 10.04
N GLN A 81 -14.97 -8.49 9.56
CA GLN A 81 -15.09 -9.76 8.87
C GLN A 81 -15.51 -10.91 9.80
N GLY A 82 -14.99 -10.93 11.03
CA GLY A 82 -15.23 -12.01 11.99
C GLY A 82 -16.65 -12.03 12.56
N TYR A 83 -17.29 -10.87 12.65
CA TYR A 83 -18.65 -10.71 13.20
C TYR A 83 -19.72 -10.34 12.16
N ASP A 84 -19.38 -10.38 10.87
CA ASP A 84 -20.28 -10.04 9.76
C ASP A 84 -20.93 -8.66 9.95
N HIS A 85 -20.12 -7.67 10.33
CA HIS A 85 -20.58 -6.31 10.54
C HIS A 85 -21.12 -5.70 9.24
N ASP A 86 -22.10 -4.81 9.39
CA ASP A 86 -22.73 -4.15 8.25
C ASP A 86 -21.78 -3.15 7.55
N GLU A 87 -22.18 -2.76 6.34
CA GLU A 87 -21.42 -1.81 5.53
C GLU A 87 -21.27 -0.44 6.20
N ALA A 88 -22.18 -0.06 7.10
CA ALA A 88 -22.05 1.19 7.86
C ALA A 88 -20.84 1.12 8.82
N THR A 89 -20.66 -0.01 9.49
CA THR A 89 -19.53 -0.28 10.39
C THR A 89 -18.22 -0.36 9.61
N TRP A 90 -18.20 -1.09 8.49
CA TRP A 90 -17.05 -1.12 7.57
C TRP A 90 -16.64 0.27 7.10
N ASN A 91 -17.61 1.10 6.72
CA ASN A 91 -17.35 2.45 6.27
C ASN A 91 -16.77 3.33 7.36
N SER A 92 -17.27 3.22 8.59
CA SER A 92 -16.81 4.03 9.73
C SER A 92 -15.39 3.67 10.16
N TRP A 93 -15.10 2.37 10.28
CA TRP A 93 -13.88 1.90 10.94
C TRP A 93 -12.75 1.52 9.98
N VAL A 94 -13.09 1.10 8.75
CA VAL A 94 -12.10 0.59 7.79
C VAL A 94 -11.98 1.53 6.59
N HIS A 95 -13.05 1.67 5.79
CA HIS A 95 -12.93 2.37 4.49
C HIS A 95 -12.58 3.85 4.66
N SER A 96 -13.24 4.56 5.58
CA SER A 96 -12.93 5.97 5.83
C SER A 96 -11.53 6.17 6.40
N ALA A 97 -11.06 5.25 7.25
CA ALA A 97 -9.71 5.29 7.82
C ALA A 97 -8.64 5.11 6.73
N VAL A 98 -8.80 4.12 5.86
CA VAL A 98 -7.92 3.89 4.70
C VAL A 98 -7.88 5.11 3.79
N LEU A 99 -9.04 5.67 3.42
CA LEU A 99 -9.11 6.86 2.58
C LEU A 99 -8.44 8.06 3.25
N ARG A 100 -8.60 8.22 4.56
CA ARG A 100 -7.96 9.30 5.30
C ARG A 100 -6.44 9.20 5.27
N LEU A 101 -5.87 8.00 5.46
CA LEU A 101 -4.42 7.79 5.37
C LEU A 101 -3.88 8.00 3.95
N ALA A 102 -4.66 7.61 2.93
CA ALA A 102 -4.25 7.76 1.54
C ALA A 102 -4.30 9.22 1.06
N LEU A 103 -5.26 10.00 1.54
CA LEU A 103 -5.55 11.34 1.03
C LEU A 103 -5.02 12.47 1.90
N LYS A 104 -4.72 12.21 3.18
CA LYS A 104 -4.33 13.25 4.13
C LYS A 104 -2.86 13.13 4.49
N GLU A 105 -2.10 14.18 4.24
CA GLU A 105 -0.76 14.32 4.80
C GLU A 105 -0.85 14.61 6.32
N PRO A 106 0.00 13.98 7.16
CA PRO A 106 0.04 14.28 8.57
C PRO A 106 0.25 15.77 8.84
N GLY A 107 -0.51 16.34 9.78
CA GLY A 107 -0.40 17.75 10.15
C GLY A 107 -1.05 18.75 9.18
N THR A 108 -1.64 18.32 8.06
CA THR A 108 -2.33 19.23 7.15
C THR A 108 -3.80 19.43 7.55
N SER A 109 -4.32 20.63 7.23
CA SER A 109 -5.71 21.00 7.48
C SER A 109 -6.66 20.17 6.61
N ILE A 110 -7.70 19.64 7.24
CA ILE A 110 -8.70 18.70 6.68
C ILE A 110 -9.30 19.19 5.35
N PHE A 111 -9.40 20.51 5.16
CA PHE A 111 -10.09 21.10 4.01
C PHE A 111 -9.20 21.93 3.08
N ARG A 112 -7.89 22.04 3.37
CA ARG A 112 -6.98 22.86 2.55
C ARG A 112 -6.31 22.08 1.41
N GLN A 113 -6.39 20.75 1.46
CA GLN A 113 -5.80 19.82 0.50
C GLN A 113 -6.84 18.89 -0.16
N ILE A 114 -8.06 19.36 -0.41
CA ILE A 114 -8.88 18.72 -1.47
C ILE A 114 -8.29 19.18 -2.81
N VAL A 115 -7.05 18.77 -3.11
CA VAL A 115 -6.40 19.04 -4.39
C VAL A 115 -6.60 17.81 -5.25
N GLY A 116 -7.43 17.93 -6.29
CA GLY A 116 -7.34 17.06 -7.48
C GLY A 116 -8.51 16.13 -7.81
N TYR A 117 -9.68 16.24 -7.19
CA TYR A 117 -10.88 15.57 -7.75
C TYR A 117 -11.45 16.40 -8.91
N MET A 118 -11.01 16.03 -10.13
CA MET A 118 -11.34 16.49 -11.48
C MET A 118 -10.58 17.72 -12.05
N PRO A 119 -10.25 17.68 -13.37
CA PRO A 119 -9.39 18.65 -14.07
C PRO A 119 -10.05 20.03 -14.27
#